data_AF-A0A8D2NTE4-F1
#
_entry.id   AF-A0A8D2NTE4-F1
#
_cell.length_a   1.000
_cell.length_b   1.000
_cell.length_c   1.000
_cell.angle_alpha   90.00
_cell.angle_beta   90.00
_cell.angle_gamma   90.00
#
_symmetry.space_group_name_H-M   'P 1'
#
loop_
_entity.id
_entity.type
_entity.pdbx_description
1 polymer ?
#
loop_
_entity_poly.entity_id
_entity_poly.type
_entity_poly.pdbx_seq_one_letter_code
_entity_poly.pdbx_strand_id
1 'polypeptide(L)'
;STIADIGEYYLVRNLPVHELVNHEFIDAFVKKGSCYALSYKTKIDQDNTAALLPNGKLILSVDKDTYEELGLQGHPSRYSGKKVMRYIITIDLTDAGFQPESKKHNRVLWALKEKKPLEFDFLLAWHNTGAEGSTLMSYFSKNQIQALKPKITFSTLRDLQCPVLQSNDLQGKPEESCSTEELFEWLGAVLNQVSLDNKSSSFLSTYCCPEPNTVVEKAFLCTITGFIIPEKIIQLLEQLCCYFSEPKLAYWLTLTVHGFADSPVSWRESEHGFHKGGENLYNFVIFRNLDYWLHMAVGAHDDCPP
;
A
#
# COMPACT_ATOMS: atom_id res chain seq x y z
N SER A 1 -10.58 5.54 -21.17
CA SER A 1 -10.86 5.90 -19.77
C SER A 1 -9.77 5.29 -18.90
N THR A 2 -9.03 6.12 -18.16
CA THR A 2 -7.74 5.77 -17.52
C THR A 2 -7.84 4.71 -16.42
N ILE A 3 -9.02 4.54 -15.80
CA ILE A 3 -9.28 3.46 -14.83
C ILE A 3 -9.15 2.06 -15.47
N ALA A 4 -9.27 1.94 -16.80
CA ALA A 4 -9.17 0.65 -17.49
C ALA A 4 -7.73 0.09 -17.55
N ASP A 5 -6.69 0.89 -17.27
CA ASP A 5 -5.28 0.47 -17.35
C ASP A 5 -4.48 0.81 -16.08
N ILE A 6 -4.90 0.22 -14.97
CA ILE A 6 -4.17 0.23 -13.69
C ILE A 6 -2.95 -0.73 -13.73
N GLY A 7 -2.76 -1.42 -14.85
CA GLY A 7 -1.68 -2.38 -15.07
C GLY A 7 -2.00 -3.77 -14.54
N GLU A 8 -1.02 -4.65 -14.70
CA GLU A 8 -1.04 -6.03 -14.22
C GLU A 8 -0.04 -6.19 -13.08
N TYR A 9 -0.31 -7.16 -12.22
CA TYR A 9 0.63 -7.64 -11.22
C TYR A 9 0.71 -9.16 -11.31
N TYR A 10 1.71 -9.74 -10.66
CA TYR A 10 1.99 -11.16 -10.77
C TYR A 10 1.91 -11.83 -9.41
N LEU A 11 1.42 -13.07 -9.38
CA LEU A 11 1.56 -13.96 -8.24
C LEU A 11 2.55 -15.06 -8.63
N VAL A 12 3.66 -15.15 -7.91
CA VAL A 12 4.62 -16.26 -8.06
C VAL A 12 4.54 -17.14 -6.83
N ARG A 13 4.22 -18.43 -7.01
CA ARG A 13 4.09 -19.35 -5.88
C ARG A 13 5.41 -20.01 -5.50
N ASN A 14 5.62 -20.22 -4.20
CA ASN A 14 6.79 -20.87 -3.62
C ASN A 14 8.11 -20.36 -4.24
N LEU A 15 8.25 -19.04 -4.37
CA LEU A 15 9.45 -18.43 -4.91
C LEU A 15 10.53 -18.37 -3.83
N PRO A 16 11.71 -18.99 -4.05
CA PRO A 16 12.82 -18.86 -3.13
C PRO A 16 13.34 -17.43 -3.08
N VAL A 17 13.54 -16.90 -1.87
CA VAL A 17 14.02 -15.51 -1.67
C VAL A 17 15.38 -15.28 -2.32
N HIS A 18 16.21 -16.33 -2.43
CA HIS A 18 17.52 -16.22 -3.07
C HIS A 18 17.44 -15.82 -4.55
N GLU A 19 16.31 -16.06 -5.24
CA GLU A 19 16.11 -15.63 -6.63
C GLU A 19 16.05 -14.10 -6.74
N LEU A 20 15.57 -13.41 -5.70
CA LEU A 20 15.47 -11.94 -5.67
C LEU A 20 16.81 -11.25 -5.37
N VAL A 21 17.83 -12.00 -4.95
CA VAL A 21 19.21 -11.48 -4.71
C VAL A 21 20.20 -11.93 -5.78
N ASN A 22 19.73 -12.67 -6.79
CA ASN A 22 20.54 -13.02 -7.95
C ASN A 22 20.85 -11.78 -8.79
N HIS A 23 22.09 -11.66 -9.27
CA HIS A 23 22.51 -10.50 -10.09
C HIS A 23 21.73 -10.39 -11.39
N GLU A 24 21.34 -11.52 -11.99
CA GLU A 24 20.47 -11.52 -13.17
C GLU A 24 19.14 -10.82 -12.91
N PHE A 25 18.53 -11.03 -11.73
CA PHE A 25 17.29 -10.35 -11.33
C PHE A 25 17.55 -8.86 -11.06
N ILE A 26 18.61 -8.54 -10.33
CA ILE A 26 18.98 -7.17 -9.98
C ILE A 26 19.23 -6.33 -11.25
N ASP A 27 20.02 -6.86 -12.19
CA ASP A 27 20.36 -6.19 -13.44
C ASP A 27 19.16 -6.07 -14.40
N ALA A 28 18.24 -7.03 -14.37
CA ALA A 28 17.06 -7.02 -15.22
C ALA A 28 15.96 -6.06 -14.71
N PHE A 29 15.72 -6.02 -13.39
CA PHE A 29 14.54 -5.35 -12.84
C PHE A 29 14.87 -4.21 -11.88
N VAL A 30 15.76 -4.44 -10.91
CA VAL A 30 16.06 -3.47 -9.85
C VAL A 30 16.84 -2.27 -10.37
N LYS A 31 17.83 -2.48 -11.25
CA LYS A 31 18.62 -1.39 -11.85
C LYS A 31 17.91 -0.67 -13.01
N LYS A 32 16.86 -1.26 -13.58
CA LYS A 32 16.18 -0.79 -14.80
C LYS A 32 14.75 -0.30 -14.56
N GLY A 33 14.34 -0.14 -13.31
CA GLY A 33 13.01 0.35 -12.95
C GLY A 33 12.69 0.16 -11.47
N SER A 34 11.43 0.38 -11.13
CA SER A 34 10.94 0.19 -9.75
C SER A 34 10.34 -1.21 -9.64
N CYS A 35 11.02 -2.14 -8.96
CA CYS A 35 10.50 -3.47 -8.70
C CYS A 35 9.90 -3.56 -7.29
N TYR A 36 8.69 -4.11 -7.20
CA TYR A 36 7.94 -4.26 -5.97
C TYR A 36 7.67 -5.75 -5.73
N ALA A 37 7.97 -6.22 -4.53
CA ALA A 37 7.62 -7.57 -4.10
C ALA A 37 7.03 -7.53 -2.69
N LEU A 38 6.02 -8.37 -2.43
CA LEU A 38 5.46 -8.56 -1.10
C LEU A 38 5.05 -10.02 -0.91
N SER A 39 5.49 -10.64 0.19
CA SER A 39 5.02 -11.98 0.58
C SER A 39 3.51 -11.98 0.78
N TYR A 40 2.83 -12.96 0.21
CA TYR A 40 1.37 -13.04 0.16
C TYR A 40 0.83 -14.05 1.17
N LYS A 41 -0.26 -13.67 1.87
CA LYS A 41 -0.92 -14.49 2.91
C LYS A 41 -0.01 -14.91 4.06
N THR A 42 1.03 -14.13 4.33
CA THR A 42 1.86 -14.26 5.53
C THR A 42 1.45 -13.17 6.51
N LYS A 43 1.17 -13.53 7.76
CA LYS A 43 0.83 -12.55 8.79
C LYS A 43 2.08 -12.04 9.46
N ILE A 44 2.27 -10.73 9.51
CA ILE A 44 3.51 -10.13 10.03
C ILE A 44 3.76 -10.44 11.53
N ASP A 45 2.70 -10.72 12.29
CA ASP A 45 2.78 -11.08 13.71
C ASP A 45 3.19 -12.55 13.92
N GLN A 46 2.80 -13.45 13.01
CA GLN A 46 2.95 -14.91 13.16
C GLN A 46 3.96 -15.57 12.21
N ASP A 47 4.02 -15.14 10.95
CA ASP A 47 4.81 -15.75 9.89
C ASP A 47 6.06 -14.92 9.55
N ASN A 48 7.05 -15.52 8.88
CA ASN A 48 8.11 -14.75 8.24
C ASN A 48 7.51 -13.97 7.05
N THR A 49 7.96 -12.73 6.84
CA THR A 49 7.50 -11.89 5.73
C THR A 49 8.68 -11.26 4.99
N ALA A 50 8.46 -10.92 3.73
CA ALA A 50 9.48 -10.33 2.87
C ALA A 50 8.86 -9.26 1.98
N ALA A 51 9.57 -8.15 1.79
CA ALA A 51 9.22 -7.12 0.84
C ALA A 51 10.44 -6.60 0.08
N LEU A 52 10.28 -6.35 -1.22
CA LEU A 52 11.25 -5.63 -2.04
C LEU A 52 10.70 -4.24 -2.32
N LEU A 53 11.44 -3.23 -1.89
CA LEU A 53 11.13 -1.83 -2.10
C LEU A 53 11.69 -1.32 -3.44
N PRO A 54 11.10 -0.26 -4.03
CA PRO A 54 11.55 0.27 -5.32
C PRO A 54 12.95 0.90 -5.29
N ASN A 55 13.47 1.21 -4.10
CA ASN A 55 14.86 1.65 -3.91
C ASN A 55 15.86 0.49 -3.89
N GLY A 56 15.42 -0.75 -4.16
CA GLY A 56 16.26 -1.93 -4.22
C GLY A 56 16.65 -2.51 -2.86
N LYS A 57 15.97 -2.13 -1.78
CA LYS A 57 16.12 -2.78 -0.47
C LYS A 57 15.15 -3.95 -0.34
N LEU A 58 15.71 -5.15 -0.15
CA LEU A 58 14.98 -6.35 0.24
C LEU A 58 14.94 -6.43 1.76
N ILE A 59 13.74 -6.40 2.33
CA ILE A 59 13.50 -6.41 3.77
C ILE A 59 12.84 -7.73 4.14
N LEU A 60 13.44 -8.44 5.10
CA LEU A 60 12.91 -9.67 5.66
C LEU A 60 12.54 -9.40 7.13
N SER A 61 11.28 -9.63 7.50
CA SER A 61 10.85 -9.68 8.89
C SER A 61 10.71 -11.14 9.29
N VAL A 62 11.59 -11.60 10.16
CA VAL A 62 11.70 -13.01 10.51
C VAL A 62 11.57 -13.23 12.01
N ASP A 63 11.10 -14.42 12.38
CA ASP A 63 11.16 -14.87 13.77
C ASP A 63 12.60 -15.04 14.27
N LYS A 64 12.73 -15.20 15.58
CA LYS A 64 14.03 -15.34 16.25
C LYS A 64 14.84 -16.54 15.73
N ASP A 65 14.19 -17.69 15.57
CA ASP A 65 14.87 -18.94 15.20
C ASP A 65 15.41 -18.83 13.76
N THR A 66 14.59 -18.31 12.85
CA THR A 66 14.97 -18.05 11.46
C THR A 66 16.08 -17.00 11.37
N TYR A 67 16.05 -15.94 12.20
CA TYR A 67 17.11 -14.94 12.26
C TYR A 67 18.47 -15.55 12.65
N GLU A 68 18.49 -16.33 13.74
CA GLU A 68 19.69 -17.01 14.24
C GLU A 68 20.20 -18.05 13.23
N GLU A 69 19.29 -18.79 12.60
CA GLU A 69 19.60 -19.75 11.55
C GLU A 69 20.12 -19.09 10.28
N LEU A 70 19.60 -17.95 9.83
CA LEU A 70 20.15 -17.23 8.67
C LEU A 70 21.57 -16.72 8.98
N GLY A 71 21.78 -16.16 10.17
CA GLY A 71 23.04 -15.55 10.57
C GLY A 71 23.41 -14.35 9.69
N LEU A 72 22.41 -13.60 9.25
CA LEU A 72 22.57 -12.33 8.55
C LEU A 72 22.50 -11.16 9.54
N GLN A 73 23.12 -10.04 9.18
CA GLN A 73 23.05 -8.84 10.01
C GLN A 73 21.66 -8.22 9.90
N GLY A 74 21.10 -7.83 11.05
CA GLY A 74 19.78 -7.24 11.19
C GLY A 74 19.62 -6.67 12.60
N HIS A 75 18.43 -6.23 12.95
CA HIS A 75 18.13 -5.68 14.26
C HIS A 75 16.81 -6.23 14.82
N PRO A 76 16.62 -6.22 16.15
CA PRO A 76 15.32 -6.42 16.75
C PRO A 76 14.26 -5.52 16.12
N SER A 77 13.07 -6.06 15.85
CA SER A 77 11.92 -5.23 15.46
C SER A 77 11.47 -4.35 16.63
N ARG A 78 11.06 -3.12 16.31
CA ARG A 78 10.52 -2.14 17.28
C ARG A 78 9.23 -2.62 17.95
N TYR A 79 8.48 -3.50 17.29
CA TYR A 79 7.20 -4.03 17.75
C TYR A 79 7.34 -5.36 18.51
N SER A 80 8.51 -5.60 19.07
CA SER A 80 8.71 -6.69 20.02
C SER A 80 8.25 -6.27 21.42
N GLY A 81 7.48 -7.14 22.08
CA GLY A 81 7.12 -6.95 23.49
C GLY A 81 8.33 -7.11 24.42
N LYS A 82 8.10 -7.52 25.68
CA LYS A 82 9.19 -7.71 26.68
C LYS A 82 10.31 -8.67 26.21
N LYS A 83 10.00 -9.58 25.28
CA LYS A 83 10.97 -10.47 24.65
C LYS A 83 11.02 -10.16 23.16
N VAL A 84 12.24 -10.00 22.64
CA VAL A 84 12.47 -9.85 21.20
C VAL A 84 12.21 -11.19 20.53
N MET A 85 11.15 -11.23 19.72
CA MET A 85 10.74 -12.42 18.98
C MET A 85 10.78 -12.21 17.46
N ARG A 86 10.99 -10.96 17.02
CA ARG A 86 11.04 -10.56 15.61
C ARG A 86 12.28 -9.75 15.32
N TYR A 87 12.87 -10.00 14.15
CA TYR A 87 14.07 -9.34 13.67
C TYR A 87 13.89 -8.90 12.23
N ILE A 88 14.41 -7.72 11.92
CA ILE A 88 14.40 -7.14 10.58
C ILE A 88 15.80 -7.26 9.98
N ILE A 89 15.88 -7.86 8.80
CA ILE A 89 17.09 -7.96 7.99
C ILE A 89 16.87 -7.12 6.74
N THR A 90 17.72 -6.12 6.53
CA THR A 90 17.68 -5.27 5.33
C THR A 90 18.89 -5.56 4.45
N ILE A 91 18.63 -6.00 3.22
CA ILE A 91 19.63 -6.28 2.20
C ILE A 91 19.46 -5.20 1.12
N ASP A 92 20.40 -4.28 1.07
CA ASP A 92 20.47 -3.28 0.00
C ASP A 92 21.13 -3.91 -1.25
N LEU A 93 20.32 -4.15 -2.29
CA LEU A 93 20.73 -4.75 -3.56
C LEU A 93 21.43 -3.74 -4.48
N THR A 94 21.36 -2.45 -4.14
CA THR A 94 21.99 -1.34 -4.90
C THR A 94 23.31 -0.88 -4.28
N ASP A 95 23.62 -1.37 -3.07
CA ASP A 95 24.85 -1.07 -2.35
C ASP A 95 26.10 -1.42 -3.19
N ALA A 96 27.05 -0.48 -3.24
CA ALA A 96 28.27 -0.62 -4.03
C ALA A 96 29.12 -1.84 -3.64
N GLY A 97 29.02 -2.32 -2.39
CA GLY A 97 29.67 -3.52 -1.87
C GLY A 97 28.89 -4.81 -2.10
N PHE A 98 27.69 -4.76 -2.71
CA PHE A 98 26.87 -5.91 -3.07
C PHE A 98 27.08 -6.34 -4.55
N GLN A 99 28.32 -6.27 -5.05
CA GLN A 99 28.65 -6.68 -6.42
C GLN A 99 28.65 -8.21 -6.60
N PRO A 100 28.60 -8.71 -7.85
CA PRO A 100 28.83 -10.11 -8.16
C PRO A 100 30.09 -10.63 -7.47
N GLU A 101 30.00 -11.81 -6.86
CA GLU A 101 31.10 -12.51 -6.18
C GLU A 101 31.71 -11.78 -4.97
N SER A 102 31.13 -10.65 -4.55
CA SER A 102 31.55 -9.97 -3.32
C SER A 102 31.28 -10.85 -2.10
N LYS A 103 32.10 -10.68 -1.04
CA LYS A 103 31.89 -11.40 0.23
C LYS A 103 30.48 -11.19 0.79
N LYS A 104 29.93 -9.98 0.65
CA LYS A 104 28.58 -9.61 1.10
C LYS A 104 27.51 -10.36 0.30
N HIS A 105 27.59 -10.32 -1.03
CA HIS A 105 26.66 -11.03 -1.92
C HIS A 105 26.70 -12.54 -1.70
N ASN A 106 27.89 -13.15 -1.74
CA ASN A 106 28.06 -14.59 -1.52
C ASN A 106 27.54 -15.04 -0.16
N ARG A 107 27.74 -14.23 0.90
CA ARG A 107 27.21 -14.52 2.23
C ARG A 107 25.69 -14.54 2.26
N VAL A 108 25.05 -13.54 1.65
CA VAL A 108 23.58 -13.45 1.57
C VAL A 108 23.00 -14.58 0.73
N LEU A 109 23.59 -14.83 -0.44
CA LEU A 109 23.17 -15.90 -1.34
C LEU A 109 23.28 -17.27 -0.65
N TRP A 110 24.41 -17.56 -0.01
CA TRP A 110 24.60 -18.81 0.72
C TRP A 110 23.62 -18.97 1.89
N ALA A 111 23.35 -17.89 2.64
CA ALA A 111 22.40 -17.94 3.75
C ALA A 111 20.98 -18.29 3.28
N LEU A 112 20.52 -17.65 2.19
CA LEU A 112 19.17 -17.81 1.66
C LEU A 112 18.99 -19.02 0.73
N LYS A 113 20.07 -19.60 0.21
CA LYS A 113 20.02 -20.74 -0.72
C LYS A 113 20.41 -22.06 -0.08
N GLU A 114 21.45 -22.07 0.75
CA GLU A 114 22.04 -23.32 1.27
C GLU A 114 21.76 -23.50 2.76
N LYS A 115 21.90 -22.43 3.57
CA LYS A 115 21.79 -22.53 5.03
C LYS A 115 20.33 -22.63 5.50
N LYS A 116 19.51 -21.66 5.13
CA LYS A 116 18.09 -21.60 5.48
C LYS A 116 17.31 -21.10 4.27
N PRO A 117 16.92 -22.00 3.35
CA PRO A 117 16.05 -21.66 2.23
C PRO A 117 14.73 -21.10 2.73
N LEU A 118 14.41 -19.88 2.29
CA LEU A 118 13.12 -19.25 2.53
C LEU A 118 12.35 -19.19 1.23
N GLU A 119 11.08 -19.58 1.26
CA GLU A 119 10.18 -19.59 0.12
C GLU A 119 8.86 -18.94 0.51
N PHE A 120 8.32 -18.11 -0.38
CA PHE A 120 7.02 -17.47 -0.19
C PHE A 120 6.23 -17.43 -1.49
N ASP A 121 4.92 -17.35 -1.37
CA ASP A 121 4.11 -16.79 -2.44
C ASP A 121 4.36 -15.28 -2.48
N PHE A 122 4.72 -14.71 -3.64
CA PHE A 122 4.97 -13.27 -3.79
C PHE A 122 3.97 -12.62 -4.73
N LEU A 123 3.43 -11.47 -4.31
CA LEU A 123 2.90 -10.47 -5.21
C LEU A 123 4.06 -9.67 -5.79
N LEU A 124 4.17 -9.59 -7.11
CA LEU A 124 5.20 -8.84 -7.83
C LEU A 124 4.58 -7.81 -8.77
N ALA A 125 5.21 -6.64 -8.84
CA ALA A 125 4.93 -5.67 -9.90
C ALA A 125 6.23 -4.96 -10.28
N TRP A 126 6.30 -4.48 -11.52
CA TRP A 126 7.47 -3.76 -12.01
C TRP A 126 7.05 -2.58 -12.86
N HIS A 127 7.54 -1.41 -12.50
CA HIS A 127 7.41 -0.19 -13.30
C HIS A 127 8.68 -0.03 -14.14
N ASN A 128 8.55 -0.29 -15.44
CA ASN A 128 9.64 -0.13 -16.40
C ASN A 128 9.83 1.36 -16.74
N THR A 129 11.04 1.88 -16.58
CA THR A 129 11.39 3.27 -16.92
C THR A 129 11.81 3.46 -18.40
N GLY A 130 11.45 2.52 -19.27
CA GLY A 130 11.68 2.60 -20.72
C GLY A 130 12.86 1.76 -21.24
N ALA A 131 13.38 0.83 -20.44
CA ALA A 131 14.42 -0.09 -20.85
C ALA A 131 13.82 -1.29 -21.59
N GLU A 132 14.42 -1.66 -22.74
CA GLU A 132 14.17 -2.97 -23.36
C GLU A 132 14.73 -4.08 -22.45
N GLY A 133 13.95 -5.13 -22.21
CA GLY A 133 14.35 -6.18 -21.29
C GLY A 133 13.34 -7.31 -21.11
N SER A 134 13.74 -8.26 -20.28
CA SER A 134 12.94 -9.41 -19.84
C SER A 134 11.70 -8.95 -19.08
N THR A 135 10.56 -9.61 -19.31
CA THR A 135 9.37 -9.45 -18.47
C THR A 135 9.46 -10.35 -17.25
N LEU A 136 8.77 -9.99 -16.16
CA LEU A 136 8.65 -10.87 -14.98
C LEU A 136 8.14 -12.27 -15.36
N MET A 137 7.17 -12.35 -16.28
CA MET A 137 6.67 -13.63 -16.83
C MET A 137 7.77 -14.48 -17.48
N SER A 138 8.60 -13.87 -18.33
CA SER A 138 9.69 -14.61 -18.99
C SER A 138 10.77 -15.03 -18.02
N TYR A 139 11.10 -14.17 -17.04
CA TYR A 139 12.17 -14.42 -16.07
C TYR A 139 11.80 -15.56 -15.12
N PHE A 140 10.60 -15.52 -14.54
CA PHE A 140 10.07 -16.54 -13.63
C PHE A 140 9.30 -17.66 -14.36
N SER A 141 9.60 -17.92 -15.63
CA SER A 141 8.91 -18.93 -16.45
C SER A 141 9.04 -20.36 -15.92
N LYS A 142 10.08 -20.64 -15.12
CA LYS A 142 10.28 -21.92 -14.44
C LYS A 142 9.47 -22.02 -13.13
N ASN A 143 9.04 -20.89 -12.58
CA ASN A 143 8.21 -20.83 -11.39
C ASN A 143 6.72 -20.81 -11.75
N GLN A 144 5.86 -21.04 -10.78
CA GLN A 144 4.42 -20.94 -10.95
C GLN A 144 3.99 -19.46 -10.90
N ILE A 145 4.24 -18.73 -11.99
CA ILE A 145 3.86 -17.33 -12.14
C ILE A 145 2.50 -17.18 -12.84
N GLN A 146 1.66 -16.29 -12.30
CA GLN A 146 0.37 -15.95 -12.86
C GLN A 146 0.22 -14.43 -12.98
N ALA A 147 -0.11 -13.94 -14.18
CA ALA A 147 -0.54 -12.55 -14.38
C ALA A 147 -1.97 -12.35 -13.85
N LEU A 148 -2.16 -11.27 -13.09
CA LEU A 148 -3.40 -10.88 -12.44
C LEU A 148 -3.72 -9.42 -12.76
N LYS A 149 -5.01 -9.13 -12.85
CA LYS A 149 -5.53 -7.77 -13.03
C LYS A 149 -6.20 -7.29 -11.75
N PRO A 150 -6.01 -6.02 -11.35
CA PRO A 150 -6.78 -5.43 -10.28
C PRO A 150 -8.28 -5.56 -10.56
N LYS A 151 -9.05 -5.97 -9.56
CA LYS A 151 -10.51 -6.00 -9.62
C LYS A 151 -11.02 -4.58 -9.50
N ILE A 152 -11.80 -4.14 -10.48
CA ILE A 152 -12.40 -2.80 -10.50
C ILE A 152 -13.90 -2.95 -10.34
N THR A 153 -14.48 -2.27 -9.36
CA THR A 153 -15.93 -2.22 -9.12
C THR A 153 -16.41 -0.78 -9.11
N PHE A 154 -17.49 -0.53 -9.85
CA PHE A 154 -18.16 0.75 -9.88
C PHE A 154 -19.52 0.65 -9.20
N SER A 155 -19.87 1.66 -8.43
CA SER A 155 -21.20 1.83 -7.88
C SER A 155 -21.62 3.30 -7.98
N THR A 156 -22.92 3.52 -8.13
CA THR A 156 -23.51 4.86 -8.13
C THR A 156 -24.48 4.93 -6.97
N LEU A 157 -24.13 5.74 -5.98
CA LEU A 157 -24.99 6.07 -4.86
C LEU A 157 -25.90 7.22 -5.29
N ARG A 158 -27.17 7.15 -4.91
CA ARG A 158 -28.16 8.18 -5.21
C ARG A 158 -28.57 8.91 -3.94
N ASP A 159 -28.90 10.18 -4.10
CA ASP A 159 -29.42 11.03 -3.03
C ASP A 159 -28.52 11.00 -1.77
N LEU A 160 -27.20 11.02 -1.98
CA LEU A 160 -26.21 10.93 -0.92
C LEU A 160 -26.08 12.28 -0.21
N GLN A 161 -26.25 12.30 1.11
CA GLN A 161 -25.91 13.46 1.93
C GLN A 161 -24.39 13.59 2.03
N CYS A 162 -23.86 14.70 1.52
CA CYS A 162 -22.42 15.00 1.51
C CYS A 162 -22.13 16.19 2.44
N PRO A 163 -21.13 16.09 3.33
CA PRO A 163 -20.67 17.20 4.16
C PRO A 163 -20.27 18.43 3.33
N VAL A 164 -20.61 19.62 3.82
CA VAL A 164 -20.15 20.89 3.24
C VAL A 164 -18.75 21.20 3.79
N LEU A 165 -17.80 21.47 2.91
CA LEU A 165 -16.39 21.66 3.25
C LEU A 165 -15.88 23.02 2.77
N GLN A 166 -14.95 23.62 3.52
CA GLN A 166 -14.19 24.82 3.12
C GLN A 166 -12.70 24.46 3.05
N SER A 167 -12.05 24.58 1.88
CA SER A 167 -10.68 24.08 1.68
C SER A 167 -9.65 24.68 2.64
N ASN A 168 -9.87 25.92 3.06
CA ASN A 168 -8.99 26.70 3.93
C ASN A 168 -9.26 26.53 5.43
N ASP A 169 -10.20 25.67 5.83
CA ASP A 169 -10.54 25.44 7.23
C ASP A 169 -10.66 23.95 7.57
N LEU A 170 -9.64 23.43 8.28
CA LEU A 170 -9.57 22.02 8.66
C LEU A 170 -10.47 21.67 9.86
N GLN A 171 -10.72 22.64 10.74
CA GLN A 171 -11.49 22.40 11.97
C GLN A 171 -12.99 22.51 11.74
N GLY A 172 -13.39 23.00 10.55
CA GLY A 172 -14.77 23.34 10.27
C GLY A 172 -15.18 24.61 11.00
N LYS A 173 -16.35 25.12 10.61
CA LYS A 173 -16.97 26.30 11.21
C LYS A 173 -18.38 25.94 11.60
N PRO A 174 -18.80 26.25 12.84
CA PRO A 174 -20.17 26.00 13.29
C PRO A 174 -21.18 26.52 12.26
N GLU A 175 -22.12 25.66 11.85
CA GLU A 175 -23.19 25.95 10.88
C GLU A 175 -22.75 26.29 9.44
N GLU A 176 -21.45 26.37 9.15
CA GLU A 176 -20.93 26.76 7.84
C GLU A 176 -20.19 25.62 7.11
N SER A 177 -19.39 24.82 7.83
CA SER A 177 -18.62 23.72 7.23
C SER A 177 -18.20 22.66 8.25
N CYS A 178 -18.14 21.41 7.80
CA CYS A 178 -17.66 20.28 8.59
C CYS A 178 -16.13 20.26 8.68
N SER A 179 -15.63 19.60 9.73
CA SER A 179 -14.21 19.36 9.98
C SER A 179 -13.65 18.21 9.13
N THR A 180 -12.31 18.10 9.10
CA THR A 180 -11.59 16.98 8.46
C THR A 180 -11.89 15.63 9.12
N GLU A 181 -12.04 15.62 10.45
CA GLU A 181 -12.30 14.40 11.23
C GLU A 181 -13.68 13.82 10.93
N GLU A 182 -14.71 14.68 10.92
CA GLU A 182 -16.08 14.30 10.57
C GLU A 182 -16.16 13.75 9.14
N LEU A 183 -15.45 14.38 8.20
CA LEU A 183 -15.38 13.91 6.82
C LEU A 183 -14.71 12.53 6.74
N PHE A 184 -13.62 12.31 7.47
CA PHE A 184 -12.87 11.06 7.45
C PHE A 184 -13.72 9.89 7.98
N GLU A 185 -14.44 10.10 9.07
CA GLU A 185 -15.38 9.11 9.60
C GLU A 185 -16.53 8.83 8.62
N TRP A 186 -17.14 9.88 8.06
CA TRP A 186 -18.24 9.76 7.10
C TRP A 186 -17.80 9.02 5.83
N LEU A 187 -16.59 9.30 5.34
CA LEU A 187 -16.03 8.62 4.18
C LEU A 187 -15.88 7.12 4.45
N GLY A 188 -15.43 6.74 5.65
CA GLY A 188 -15.39 5.34 6.08
C GLY A 188 -16.77 4.67 6.02
N ALA A 189 -17.81 5.35 6.49
CA ALA A 189 -19.19 4.84 6.42
C ALA A 189 -19.68 4.67 4.97
N VAL A 190 -19.42 5.65 4.10
CA VAL A 190 -19.80 5.61 2.67
C VAL A 190 -19.06 4.49 1.93
N LEU A 191 -17.75 4.35 2.13
CA LEU A 191 -16.94 3.30 1.50
C LEU A 191 -17.40 1.89 1.89
N ASN A 192 -17.92 1.73 3.11
CA ASN A 192 -18.49 0.48 3.62
C ASN A 192 -20.00 0.34 3.33
N GLN A 193 -20.60 1.27 2.59
CA GLN A 193 -22.03 1.30 2.25
C GLN A 193 -22.95 1.20 3.49
N VAL A 194 -22.53 1.83 4.58
CA VAL A 194 -23.33 1.92 5.81
C VAL A 194 -24.52 2.85 5.57
N SER A 195 -25.71 2.44 6.01
CA SER A 195 -26.89 3.30 5.95
C SER A 195 -26.79 4.41 6.99
N LEU A 196 -26.88 5.65 6.53
CA LEU A 196 -26.88 6.86 7.37
C LEU A 196 -28.30 7.28 7.80
N ASP A 197 -29.31 6.44 7.51
CA ASP A 197 -30.70 6.70 7.86
C ASP A 197 -30.90 6.43 9.35
N ASN A 198 -31.17 7.48 10.12
CA ASN A 198 -31.59 7.36 11.52
C ASN A 198 -33.06 6.92 11.62
N LYS A 199 -33.36 5.71 11.12
CA LYS A 199 -34.70 5.10 11.14
C LYS A 199 -34.79 4.07 12.26
N SER A 200 -35.63 4.35 13.25
CA SER A 200 -35.96 3.43 14.35
C SER A 200 -36.96 2.37 13.90
N SER A 201 -36.48 1.31 13.23
CA SER A 201 -37.35 0.18 12.84
C SER A 201 -37.16 -1.05 13.72
N SER A 202 -35.92 -1.50 13.93
CA SER A 202 -35.60 -2.71 14.74
C SER A 202 -34.30 -2.57 15.55
N PHE A 203 -33.39 -1.71 15.10
CA PHE A 203 -32.20 -1.25 15.82
C PHE A 203 -32.02 0.25 15.51
N LEU A 204 -31.43 0.99 16.45
CA LEU A 204 -31.17 2.42 16.27
C LEU A 204 -29.76 2.60 15.69
N SER A 205 -29.66 3.08 14.45
CA SER A 205 -28.40 3.63 13.93
C SER A 205 -28.27 5.06 14.43
N THR A 206 -27.32 5.32 15.32
CA THR A 206 -27.06 6.67 15.84
C THR A 206 -26.10 7.46 14.96
N TYR A 207 -25.47 6.82 13.97
CA TYR A 207 -24.55 7.48 13.07
C TYR A 207 -25.31 8.21 11.95
N CYS A 208 -25.06 9.51 11.82
CA CYS A 208 -25.71 10.41 10.87
C CYS A 208 -24.65 11.10 9.99
N CYS A 209 -25.07 11.65 8.85
CA CYS A 209 -24.21 12.53 8.09
C CYS A 209 -23.86 13.79 8.91
N PRO A 210 -22.59 14.26 8.91
CA PRO A 210 -22.20 15.52 9.54
C PRO A 210 -23.01 16.72 9.03
N GLU A 211 -23.21 17.73 9.87
CA GLU A 211 -23.92 18.96 9.52
C GLU A 211 -22.95 20.16 9.52
N PRO A 212 -23.02 21.09 8.55
CA PRO A 212 -24.02 21.15 7.48
C PRO A 212 -23.72 20.18 6.31
N ASN A 213 -24.75 19.54 5.75
CA ASN A 213 -24.65 18.72 4.54
C ASN A 213 -25.52 19.21 3.37
N THR A 214 -25.24 18.68 2.17
CA THR A 214 -26.03 18.89 0.95
C THR A 214 -26.31 17.54 0.29
N VAL A 215 -27.53 17.36 -0.22
CA VAL A 215 -27.92 16.16 -0.95
C VAL A 215 -27.38 16.22 -2.38
N VAL A 216 -26.60 15.22 -2.76
CA VAL A 216 -26.09 15.04 -4.12
C VAL A 216 -26.86 13.92 -4.81
N GLU A 217 -27.48 14.22 -5.96
CA GLU A 217 -28.30 13.26 -6.72
C GLU A 217 -27.51 11.98 -7.07
N LYS A 218 -26.23 12.12 -7.44
CA LYS A 218 -25.37 11.01 -7.86
C LYS A 218 -23.96 11.16 -7.32
N ALA A 219 -23.52 10.18 -6.54
CA ALA A 219 -22.13 10.00 -6.15
C ALA A 219 -21.56 8.74 -6.80
N PHE A 220 -20.42 8.88 -7.48
CA PHE A 220 -19.73 7.78 -8.15
C PHE A 220 -18.65 7.22 -7.24
N LEU A 221 -18.75 5.94 -6.90
CA LEU A 221 -17.76 5.22 -6.12
C LEU A 221 -17.05 4.20 -7.01
N CYS A 222 -15.73 4.27 -7.05
CA CYS A 222 -14.85 3.32 -7.73
C CYS A 222 -13.92 2.67 -6.70
N THR A 223 -13.92 1.35 -6.64
CA THR A 223 -13.00 0.59 -5.80
C THR A 223 -12.11 -0.27 -6.69
N ILE A 224 -10.81 -0.13 -6.50
CA ILE A 224 -9.80 -0.90 -7.21
C ILE A 224 -9.08 -1.75 -6.17
N THR A 225 -9.10 -3.07 -6.34
CA THR A 225 -8.50 -4.03 -5.41
C THR A 225 -7.48 -4.90 -6.12
N GLY A 226 -6.24 -4.89 -5.64
CA GLY A 226 -5.14 -5.66 -6.20
C GLY A 226 -3.80 -5.19 -5.64
N PHE A 227 -2.71 -5.56 -6.29
CA PHE A 227 -1.38 -5.03 -6.00
C PHE A 227 -1.11 -3.82 -6.89
N ILE A 228 -1.41 -2.62 -6.38
CA ILE A 228 -1.36 -1.36 -7.15
C ILE A 228 -0.06 -0.64 -6.83
N ILE A 229 0.72 -0.31 -7.86
CA ILE A 229 1.99 0.40 -7.69
C ILE A 229 1.77 1.92 -7.50
N PRO A 230 2.64 2.61 -6.72
CA PRO A 230 2.51 4.04 -6.45
C PRO A 230 2.45 4.91 -7.71
N GLU A 231 3.19 4.56 -8.77
CA GLU A 231 3.22 5.33 -10.02
C GLU A 231 1.83 5.41 -10.68
N LYS A 232 1.02 4.34 -10.56
CA LYS A 232 -0.36 4.33 -11.07
C LYS A 232 -1.31 5.14 -10.19
N ILE A 233 -1.05 5.20 -8.89
CA ILE A 233 -1.82 6.05 -7.96
C ILE A 233 -1.51 7.53 -8.22
N ILE A 234 -0.24 7.88 -8.46
CA ILE A 234 0.19 9.24 -8.83
C ILE A 234 -0.50 9.66 -10.14
N GLN A 235 -0.48 8.81 -11.18
CA GLN A 235 -1.20 9.08 -12.42
C GLN A 235 -2.70 9.30 -12.18
N LEU A 236 -3.33 8.50 -11.33
CA LEU A 236 -4.74 8.68 -10.98
C LEU A 236 -4.98 10.01 -10.26
N LEU A 237 -4.13 10.37 -9.29
CA LEU A 237 -4.20 11.64 -8.58
C LEU A 237 -4.08 12.84 -9.52
N GLU A 238 -3.11 12.82 -10.45
CA GLU A 238 -2.95 13.86 -11.47
C GLU A 238 -4.20 14.02 -12.33
N GLN A 239 -4.84 12.92 -12.73
CA GLN A 239 -6.09 12.97 -13.50
C GLN A 239 -7.25 13.54 -12.67
N LEU A 240 -7.32 13.24 -11.38
CA LEU A 240 -8.33 13.82 -10.48
C LEU A 240 -8.10 15.32 -10.29
N CYS A 241 -6.84 15.78 -10.25
CA CYS A 241 -6.54 17.22 -10.26
C CYS A 241 -6.99 17.88 -11.57
N CYS A 242 -6.74 17.23 -12.73
CA CYS A 242 -7.20 17.72 -14.04
C CYS A 242 -8.73 17.69 -14.22
N TYR A 243 -9.47 16.97 -13.38
CA TYR A 243 -10.94 16.94 -13.45
C TYR A 243 -11.56 18.34 -13.32
N PHE A 244 -10.95 19.22 -12.51
CA PHE A 244 -11.40 20.58 -12.29
C PHE A 244 -10.85 21.60 -13.29
N SER A 245 -10.12 21.17 -14.33
CA SER A 245 -9.68 22.06 -15.42
C SER A 245 -10.84 22.67 -16.21
N GLU A 246 -12.00 22.04 -16.18
CA GLU A 246 -13.25 22.59 -16.70
C GLU A 246 -14.24 22.83 -15.55
N PRO A 247 -15.20 23.76 -15.66
CA PRO A 247 -16.25 23.92 -14.68
C PRO A 247 -17.05 22.62 -14.47
N LYS A 248 -17.02 22.08 -13.25
CA LYS A 248 -17.77 20.89 -12.83
C LYS A 248 -18.79 21.23 -11.75
N LEU A 249 -19.81 20.39 -11.60
CA LEU A 249 -20.81 20.51 -10.55
C LEU A 249 -20.27 20.04 -9.19
N ALA A 250 -19.35 19.07 -9.17
CA ALA A 250 -18.73 18.60 -7.94
C ALA A 250 -17.92 19.73 -7.26
N TYR A 251 -17.99 19.79 -5.93
CA TYR A 251 -17.24 20.76 -5.12
C TYR A 251 -15.87 20.23 -4.70
N TRP A 252 -15.78 18.93 -4.49
CA TRP A 252 -14.57 18.21 -4.12
C TRP A 252 -14.64 16.75 -4.61
N LEU A 253 -13.48 16.09 -4.66
CA LEU A 253 -13.29 14.67 -4.98
C LEU A 253 -12.48 14.00 -3.87
N THR A 254 -12.60 12.69 -3.72
CA THR A 254 -11.80 11.90 -2.76
C THR A 254 -11.00 10.81 -3.45
N LEU A 255 -9.76 10.63 -3.01
CA LEU A 255 -8.92 9.48 -3.35
C LEU A 255 -8.40 8.85 -2.05
N THR A 256 -8.98 7.72 -1.67
CA THR A 256 -8.55 6.94 -0.50
C THR A 256 -7.75 5.73 -0.95
N VAL A 257 -6.59 5.53 -0.33
CA VAL A 257 -5.71 4.40 -0.60
C VAL A 257 -5.46 3.63 0.69
N HIS A 258 -5.74 2.33 0.63
CA HIS A 258 -5.46 1.38 1.71
C HIS A 258 -4.25 0.52 1.31
N GLY A 259 -3.24 0.49 2.16
CA GLY A 259 -2.10 -0.41 2.08
C GLY A 259 -2.41 -1.80 2.64
N PHE A 260 -1.42 -2.68 2.57
CA PHE A 260 -1.52 -4.03 3.13
C PHE A 260 -1.31 -3.99 4.65
N ALA A 261 -2.17 -4.70 5.39
CA ALA A 261 -2.01 -4.88 6.83
C ALA A 261 -0.74 -5.68 7.17
N ASP A 262 -0.45 -6.72 6.39
CA ASP A 262 0.68 -7.64 6.62
C ASP A 262 1.92 -7.31 5.77
N SER A 263 2.27 -6.03 5.67
CA SER A 263 3.54 -5.59 5.04
C SER A 263 4.63 -5.41 6.11
N PRO A 264 5.88 -5.87 5.93
CA PRO A 264 6.99 -5.60 6.87
C PRO A 264 7.36 -4.11 6.95
N VAL A 265 6.94 -3.31 5.97
CA VAL A 265 7.28 -1.89 5.84
C VAL A 265 6.01 -1.08 5.65
N SER A 266 5.92 0.03 6.38
CA SER A 266 4.88 1.05 6.26
C SER A 266 5.41 2.25 5.47
N TRP A 267 5.23 3.45 5.98
CA TRP A 267 5.68 4.69 5.35
C TRP A 267 7.20 4.73 5.18
N ARG A 268 7.66 4.92 3.93
CA ARG A 268 9.07 4.94 3.53
C ARG A 268 9.76 3.59 3.77
N GLU A 269 10.61 3.52 4.79
CA GLU A 269 11.34 2.32 5.21
C GLU A 269 11.02 1.97 6.69
N SER A 270 9.98 2.60 7.24
CA SER A 270 9.58 2.38 8.63
C SER A 270 9.01 0.98 8.78
N GLU A 271 9.35 0.31 9.88
CA GLU A 271 8.73 -0.97 10.21
C GLU A 271 7.21 -0.76 10.37
N HIS A 272 6.42 -1.70 9.87
CA HIS A 272 4.97 -1.67 10.06
C HIS A 272 4.56 -2.38 11.36
N GLY A 273 3.79 -1.70 12.20
CA GLY A 273 3.25 -2.25 13.43
C GLY A 273 2.12 -3.25 13.18
N PHE A 274 2.01 -4.25 14.05
CA PHE A 274 0.99 -5.31 13.92
C PHE A 274 0.16 -5.53 15.19
N HIS A 275 0.32 -4.69 16.21
CA HIS A 275 -0.24 -4.94 17.54
C HIS A 275 -1.77 -4.88 17.61
N LYS A 276 -2.39 -3.79 17.16
CA LYS A 276 -3.86 -3.61 17.21
C LYS A 276 -4.50 -3.34 15.85
N GLY A 277 -3.68 -3.13 14.82
CA GLY A 277 -4.06 -2.87 13.43
C GLY A 277 -2.83 -2.37 12.66
N GLY A 278 -2.58 -2.94 11.47
CA GLY A 278 -1.55 -2.48 10.53
C GLY A 278 -2.17 -1.51 9.53
N GLU A 279 -2.62 -0.36 10.04
CA GLU A 279 -3.33 0.62 9.22
C GLU A 279 -2.32 1.50 8.48
N ASN A 280 -2.16 1.24 7.18
CA ASN A 280 -1.53 2.14 6.23
C ASN A 280 -2.62 2.73 5.34
N LEU A 281 -3.15 3.89 5.69
CA LEU A 281 -4.22 4.52 4.92
C LEU A 281 -3.92 5.99 4.75
N TYR A 282 -4.09 6.47 3.52
CA TYR A 282 -4.12 7.91 3.25
C TYR A 282 -5.28 8.29 2.37
N ASN A 283 -5.72 9.53 2.52
CA ASN A 283 -6.83 10.09 1.77
C ASN A 283 -6.50 11.49 1.28
N PHE A 284 -6.74 11.73 0.00
CA PHE A 284 -6.75 13.06 -0.59
C PHE A 284 -8.18 13.55 -0.74
N VAL A 285 -8.47 14.74 -0.23
CA VAL A 285 -9.69 15.50 -0.56
C VAL A 285 -9.27 16.62 -1.48
N ILE A 286 -9.69 16.58 -2.74
CA ILE A 286 -9.23 17.50 -3.79
C ILE A 286 -10.35 18.49 -4.06
N PHE A 287 -10.08 19.78 -3.88
CA PHE A 287 -11.06 20.85 -4.06
C PHE A 287 -10.99 21.45 -5.47
N ARG A 288 -12.07 22.12 -5.89
CA ARG A 288 -12.15 22.77 -7.20
C ARG A 288 -11.05 23.82 -7.45
N ASN A 289 -10.59 24.48 -6.40
CA ASN A 289 -9.51 25.47 -6.46
C ASN A 289 -8.11 24.85 -6.43
N LEU A 290 -8.01 23.52 -6.52
CA LEU A 290 -6.76 22.73 -6.48
C LEU A 290 -6.05 22.70 -5.11
N ASP A 291 -6.69 23.25 -4.06
CA ASP A 291 -6.30 22.90 -2.70
C ASP A 291 -6.58 21.41 -2.46
N TYR A 292 -5.84 20.81 -1.52
CA TYR A 292 -6.15 19.46 -1.07
C TYR A 292 -5.95 19.31 0.45
N TRP A 293 -6.73 18.40 1.03
CA TRP A 293 -6.43 17.86 2.36
C TRP A 293 -5.77 16.50 2.21
N LEU A 294 -4.74 16.26 3.01
CA LEU A 294 -4.08 14.97 3.15
C LEU A 294 -4.37 14.41 4.54
N HIS A 295 -5.16 13.34 4.61
CA HIS A 295 -5.32 12.57 5.84
C HIS A 295 -4.39 11.36 5.77
N MET A 296 -3.64 11.12 6.84
CA MET A 296 -2.84 9.91 7.01
C MET A 296 -3.30 9.24 8.30
N ALA A 297 -3.84 8.03 8.17
CA ALA A 297 -4.09 7.16 9.30
C ALA A 297 -2.89 6.23 9.47
N VAL A 298 -2.44 6.14 10.71
CA VAL A 298 -1.20 5.49 11.09
C VAL A 298 -1.52 4.57 12.27
N GLY A 299 -1.03 3.33 12.21
CA GLY A 299 -1.16 2.39 13.32
C GLY A 299 -0.60 2.98 14.61
N ALA A 300 -1.09 2.51 15.76
CA ALA A 300 -0.78 3.07 17.09
C ALA A 300 0.72 3.18 17.44
N HIS A 301 1.60 2.54 16.67
CA HIS A 301 3.04 2.53 16.88
C HIS A 301 3.84 2.87 15.62
N ASP A 302 3.19 3.19 14.51
CA ASP A 302 3.86 3.51 13.25
C ASP A 302 4.31 4.98 13.20
N ASP A 303 5.39 5.23 12.46
CA ASP A 303 5.91 6.58 12.23
C ASP A 303 5.08 7.28 11.12
N CYS A 304 4.60 8.50 11.38
CA CYS A 304 3.92 9.34 10.38
C CYS A 304 4.93 10.28 9.71
N PRO A 305 5.16 10.19 8.39
CA PRO A 305 6.02 11.13 7.68
C PRO A 305 5.36 12.53 7.62
N PRO A 306 6.16 13.60 7.43
CA PRO A 306 5.64 14.96 7.21
C PRO A 306 4.88 15.08 5.89
#